data_AF-Q4CKJ3-F1
#
_entry.id   AF-Q4CKJ3-F1
#
_cell.length_a   1.000
_cell.length_b   1.000
_cell.length_c   1.000
_cell.angle_alpha   90.00
_cell.angle_beta   90.00
_cell.angle_gamma   90.00
#
_symmetry.space_group_name_H-M   'P 1'
#
loop_
_entity.id
_entity.type
_entity.pdbx_description
1 polymer ?
#
loop_
_entity_poly.entity_id
_entity_poly.type
_entity_poly.pdbx_seq_one_letter_code
_entity_poly.pdbx_strand_id
1 'polypeptide(L)'
;FIPGRMMVPFPRNHLLMMTASGAKGSNANATQMALGLGQQLFDGRRVKRMNSGKTLPAFFAHERRARSFGYAIGRFTSGIRPPEYTIHAMAGRDGLIDTAVKTSRSGHLQRCLIKGLESLVVHWDHSVRDSNGSIVQFTYGGDGLDPCKASTLTSWETSKENLVDFGKRFGVDTGEATSETRRPENWEQGVRNSSVKRGKRPRTSMNNDKKNNTNKNNDNDDEEEDGDDENKRSSNCNHNENARQRHKEQQLRENPLPRHMHDGLEDYLRTKATFPLFQRVSQLARWKAQGQVQEKLAEKRRESIAYYRDVLSELATSRRVKAFCDPGEPVGLLAAQAAGEPSTQMTLNTFHSAGSTVTHVTEGIPRLRELLIHASVQKAAVIVPVEKATPVDESAIARILHAGVAIRLRDCLARGGTSGKGYHYHVARRKDA
;
A
#
# COMPACT_ATOMS: atom_id res chain seq x y z
N PHE A 1 24.14 -15.63 -9.86
CA PHE A 1 24.28 -14.47 -10.74
C PHE A 1 25.68 -13.90 -10.54
N ILE A 2 26.62 -14.13 -11.46
CA ILE A 2 27.90 -13.42 -11.41
C ILE A 2 27.85 -12.48 -12.62
N PRO A 3 27.62 -11.17 -12.41
CA PRO A 3 27.69 -10.21 -13.50
C PRO A 3 29.01 -10.41 -14.26
N GLY A 4 28.95 -10.60 -15.58
CA GLY A 4 30.13 -10.82 -16.42
C GLY A 4 30.62 -12.26 -16.59
N ARG A 5 30.02 -13.28 -15.94
CA ARG A 5 30.40 -14.70 -16.17
C ARG A 5 29.38 -15.52 -16.96
N MET A 6 28.36 -14.89 -17.53
CA MET A 6 27.45 -15.57 -18.46
C MET A 6 28.07 -15.58 -19.86
N MET A 7 27.88 -16.67 -20.60
CA MET A 7 28.33 -16.76 -22.00
C MET A 7 27.76 -15.63 -22.87
N VAL A 8 26.52 -15.23 -22.59
CA VAL A 8 25.87 -14.07 -23.22
C VAL A 8 25.56 -13.03 -22.14
N PRO A 9 26.23 -11.87 -22.14
CA PRO A 9 25.96 -10.80 -21.18
C PRO A 9 24.69 -10.00 -21.54
N PHE A 10 24.20 -9.24 -20.57
CA PHE A 10 23.21 -8.18 -20.80
C PHE A 10 23.80 -7.10 -21.74
N PRO A 11 23.04 -6.51 -22.68
CA PRO A 11 21.60 -6.69 -22.96
C PRO A 11 21.27 -7.81 -23.97
N ARG A 12 22.25 -8.51 -24.53
CA ARG A 12 22.03 -9.55 -25.57
C ARG A 12 21.30 -10.78 -25.04
N ASN A 13 21.34 -11.01 -23.73
CA ASN A 13 20.63 -12.12 -23.09
C ASN A 13 19.15 -11.78 -22.88
N HIS A 14 18.28 -12.31 -23.74
CA HIS A 14 16.83 -12.06 -23.68
C HIS A 14 16.18 -12.53 -22.37
N LEU A 15 16.67 -13.62 -21.78
CA LEU A 15 16.17 -14.06 -20.47
C LEU A 15 16.46 -13.01 -19.41
N LEU A 16 17.67 -12.45 -19.43
CA LEU A 16 18.06 -11.42 -18.48
C LEU A 16 17.30 -10.11 -18.72
N MET A 17 17.03 -9.76 -19.99
CA MET A 17 16.17 -8.63 -20.34
C MET A 17 14.77 -8.78 -19.72
N MET A 18 14.14 -9.95 -19.83
CA MET A 18 12.80 -10.20 -19.25
C MET A 18 12.79 -10.14 -17.72
N THR A 19 13.85 -10.65 -17.07
CA THR A 19 13.95 -10.59 -15.60
C THR A 19 14.28 -9.19 -15.11
N ALA A 20 15.08 -8.42 -15.85
CA ALA A 20 15.47 -7.05 -15.50
C ALA A 20 14.35 -6.04 -15.76
N SER A 21 13.54 -6.24 -16.81
CA SER A 21 12.35 -5.43 -17.07
C SER A 21 11.19 -5.73 -16.13
N GLY A 22 11.26 -6.81 -15.35
CA GLY A 22 10.16 -7.30 -14.52
C GLY A 22 9.00 -7.91 -15.32
N ALA A 23 9.15 -8.07 -16.64
CA ALA A 23 8.08 -8.58 -17.50
C ALA A 23 7.75 -10.05 -17.21
N LYS A 24 8.77 -10.89 -17.03
CA LYS A 24 8.57 -12.30 -16.66
C LYS A 24 9.81 -12.94 -16.03
N GLY A 25 9.57 -13.62 -14.90
CA GLY A 25 10.58 -14.40 -14.21
C GLY A 25 11.45 -13.58 -13.27
N SER A 26 12.21 -14.28 -12.44
CA SER A 26 13.12 -13.69 -11.44
C SER A 26 14.56 -14.18 -11.64
N ASN A 27 15.50 -13.56 -10.92
CA ASN A 27 16.89 -14.01 -10.87
C ASN A 27 17.03 -15.46 -10.37
N ALA A 28 16.08 -15.95 -9.56
CA ALA A 28 16.05 -17.34 -9.12
C ALA A 28 15.79 -18.29 -10.30
N ASN A 29 14.86 -17.95 -11.20
CA ASN A 29 14.55 -18.75 -12.38
C ASN A 29 15.77 -18.83 -13.32
N ALA A 30 16.44 -17.70 -13.55
CA ALA A 30 17.68 -17.67 -14.34
C ALA A 30 18.78 -18.54 -13.72
N THR A 31 18.89 -18.53 -12.38
CA THR A 31 19.87 -19.34 -11.64
C THR A 31 19.56 -20.83 -11.73
N GLN A 32 18.29 -21.23 -11.58
CA GLN A 32 17.86 -22.63 -11.70
C GLN A 32 18.07 -23.19 -13.12
N MET A 33 17.91 -22.35 -14.15
CA MET A 33 18.20 -22.73 -15.53
C MET A 33 19.70 -22.83 -15.83
N ALA A 34 20.51 -21.88 -15.36
CA ALA A 34 21.92 -21.77 -15.75
C ALA A 34 22.92 -22.51 -14.84
N LEU A 35 22.73 -22.43 -13.51
CA LEU A 35 23.71 -22.91 -12.52
C LEU A 35 23.29 -24.25 -11.90
N GLY A 36 22.06 -24.34 -11.39
CA GLY A 36 21.57 -25.54 -10.72
C GLY A 36 20.27 -25.28 -9.97
N LEU A 37 19.46 -26.34 -9.80
CA LEU A 37 18.13 -26.26 -9.21
C LEU A 37 18.16 -25.94 -7.69
N GLY A 38 19.12 -26.53 -6.96
CA GLY A 38 19.27 -26.33 -5.52
C GLY A 38 18.46 -27.31 -4.65
N GLN A 39 18.25 -26.95 -3.38
CA GLN A 39 17.56 -27.80 -2.39
C GLN A 39 16.05 -27.84 -2.63
N GLN A 40 15.50 -29.04 -2.79
CA GLN A 40 14.06 -29.29 -2.83
C GLN A 40 13.55 -29.58 -1.42
N LEU A 41 12.43 -28.98 -1.05
CA LEU A 41 11.81 -29.10 0.25
C LEU A 41 10.37 -29.57 0.13
N PHE A 42 9.89 -30.21 1.19
CA PHE A 42 8.58 -30.80 1.37
C PHE A 42 8.03 -30.28 2.68
N ASP A 43 6.93 -29.53 2.66
CA ASP A 43 6.37 -28.94 3.89
C ASP A 43 7.44 -28.19 4.74
N GLY A 44 8.34 -27.45 4.06
CA GLY A 44 9.48 -26.74 4.67
C GLY A 44 10.64 -27.62 5.17
N ARG A 45 10.57 -28.94 5.02
CA ARG A 45 11.58 -29.91 5.47
C ARG A 45 12.28 -30.59 4.30
N ARG A 46 13.47 -31.14 4.54
CA ARG A 46 14.16 -32.00 3.56
C ARG A 46 13.45 -33.35 3.44
N VAL A 47 13.77 -34.10 2.39
CA VAL A 47 13.23 -35.45 2.14
C VAL A 47 13.38 -36.33 3.39
N LYS A 48 12.25 -36.87 3.89
CA LYS A 48 12.26 -37.79 5.03
C LYS A 48 12.86 -39.14 4.62
N ARG A 49 13.53 -39.81 5.55
CA ARG A 49 13.99 -41.19 5.35
C ARG A 49 12.82 -42.15 5.53
N MET A 50 12.77 -43.19 4.71
CA MET A 50 11.86 -44.31 4.85
C MET A 50 12.27 -45.18 6.05
N ASN A 51 11.40 -46.11 6.46
CA ASN A 51 11.70 -47.06 7.54
C ASN A 51 12.97 -47.90 7.28
N SER A 52 13.37 -48.07 6.01
CA SER A 52 14.62 -48.72 5.60
C SER A 52 15.90 -47.88 5.85
N GLY A 53 15.77 -46.65 6.36
CA GLY A 53 16.88 -45.71 6.54
C GLY A 53 17.35 -45.01 5.26
N LYS A 54 16.75 -45.32 4.11
CA LYS A 54 17.03 -44.73 2.79
C LYS A 54 16.01 -43.63 2.45
N THR A 55 16.39 -42.64 1.62
CA THR A 55 15.45 -41.63 1.09
C THR A 55 14.86 -42.08 -0.26
N LEU A 56 15.67 -42.69 -1.12
CA LEU A 56 15.26 -43.40 -2.32
C LEU A 56 16.01 -44.74 -2.41
N PRO A 57 15.49 -45.74 -3.13
CA PRO A 57 16.19 -47.02 -3.36
C PRO A 57 17.59 -46.86 -3.97
N ALA A 58 17.82 -45.77 -4.71
CA ALA A 58 19.08 -45.43 -5.35
C ALA A 58 20.19 -44.94 -4.39
N PHE A 59 19.87 -44.62 -3.13
CA PHE A 59 20.83 -44.14 -2.13
C PHE A 59 21.14 -45.22 -1.09
N PHE A 60 22.31 -45.12 -0.46
CA PHE A 60 22.69 -46.05 0.60
C PHE A 60 21.89 -45.78 1.88
N ALA A 61 21.69 -46.83 2.69
CA ALA A 61 21.01 -46.68 3.98
C ALA A 61 21.81 -45.73 4.89
N HIS A 62 21.10 -44.81 5.56
CA HIS A 62 21.66 -43.81 6.45
C HIS A 62 22.63 -42.80 5.83
N GLU A 63 22.72 -42.72 4.49
CA GLU A 63 23.57 -41.75 3.80
C GLU A 63 23.23 -40.30 4.20
N ARG A 64 24.27 -39.51 4.52
CA ARG A 64 24.13 -38.12 5.00
C ARG A 64 24.42 -37.05 3.94
N ARG A 65 24.63 -37.43 2.68
CA ARG A 65 24.96 -36.49 1.59
C ARG A 65 23.76 -35.60 1.26
N ALA A 66 24.02 -34.34 0.90
CA ALA A 66 22.98 -33.38 0.54
C ALA A 66 22.07 -33.87 -0.61
N ARG A 67 22.64 -34.59 -1.60
CA ARG A 67 21.89 -35.18 -2.72
C ARG A 67 20.80 -36.16 -2.25
N SER A 68 21.10 -36.99 -1.26
CA SER A 68 20.15 -37.95 -0.68
C SER A 68 18.94 -37.24 -0.06
N PHE A 69 19.14 -36.03 0.45
CA PHE A 69 18.11 -35.21 1.09
C PHE A 69 17.46 -34.16 0.17
N GLY A 70 17.64 -34.27 -1.15
CA GLY A 70 16.95 -33.42 -2.13
C GLY A 70 17.72 -32.21 -2.64
N TYR A 71 19.03 -32.14 -2.44
CA TYR A 71 19.86 -31.15 -3.14
C TYR A 71 20.14 -31.60 -4.57
N ALA A 72 19.54 -30.92 -5.55
CA ALA A 72 19.75 -31.18 -6.96
C ALA A 72 20.87 -30.29 -7.50
N ILE A 73 21.95 -30.93 -7.95
CA ILE A 73 23.11 -30.25 -8.57
C ILE A 73 22.82 -29.97 -10.05
N GLY A 74 21.98 -30.79 -10.68
CA GLY A 74 21.55 -30.59 -12.06
C GLY A 74 20.88 -29.23 -12.29
N ARG A 75 20.97 -28.75 -13.52
CA ARG A 75 20.35 -27.52 -14.03
C ARG A 75 19.38 -27.88 -15.14
N PHE A 76 18.34 -27.08 -15.35
CA PHE A 76 17.35 -27.37 -16.39
C PHE A 76 17.94 -27.45 -17.80
N THR A 77 19.02 -26.70 -18.08
CA THR A 77 19.67 -26.68 -19.40
C THR A 77 20.43 -27.95 -19.75
N SER A 78 21.12 -28.59 -18.79
CA SER A 78 21.88 -29.84 -19.04
C SER A 78 21.13 -31.11 -18.64
N GLY A 79 19.96 -30.96 -18.02
CA GLY A 79 19.20 -32.06 -17.43
C GLY A 79 19.56 -32.35 -15.98
N ILE A 80 18.67 -33.08 -15.32
CA ILE A 80 18.72 -33.45 -13.91
C ILE A 80 18.89 -34.98 -13.81
N ARG A 81 19.71 -35.46 -12.86
CA ARG A 81 19.94 -36.90 -12.69
C ARG A 81 18.65 -37.60 -12.22
N PRO A 82 18.40 -38.88 -12.60
CA PRO A 82 17.16 -39.58 -12.22
C PRO A 82 16.76 -39.50 -10.74
N PRO A 83 17.64 -39.75 -9.74
CA PRO A 83 17.23 -39.65 -8.34
C PRO A 83 16.93 -38.20 -7.90
N GLU A 84 17.60 -37.20 -8.48
CA GLU A 84 17.34 -35.78 -8.24
C GLU A 84 16.01 -35.35 -8.88
N TYR A 85 15.71 -35.87 -10.08
CA TYR A 85 14.45 -35.64 -10.80
C TYR A 85 13.26 -36.21 -10.03
N THR A 86 13.37 -37.43 -9.50
CA THR A 86 12.30 -38.04 -8.69
C THR A 86 11.97 -37.18 -7.47
N ILE A 87 12.98 -36.68 -6.75
CA ILE A 87 12.75 -35.79 -5.60
C ILE A 87 12.15 -34.46 -6.04
N HIS A 88 12.62 -33.88 -7.14
CA HIS A 88 12.05 -32.65 -7.68
C HIS A 88 10.58 -32.83 -8.09
N ALA A 89 10.22 -33.95 -8.71
CA ALA A 89 8.85 -34.29 -9.07
C ALA A 89 7.95 -34.46 -7.84
N MET A 90 8.48 -35.07 -6.76
CA MET A 90 7.76 -35.15 -5.49
C MET A 90 7.49 -33.74 -4.93
N ALA A 91 8.46 -32.82 -4.96
CA ALA A 91 8.30 -31.45 -4.45
C ALA A 91 7.30 -30.65 -5.32
N GLY A 92 7.34 -30.84 -6.64
CA GLY A 92 6.36 -30.27 -7.56
C GLY A 92 4.93 -30.77 -7.27
N ARG A 93 4.76 -32.06 -6.95
CA ARG A 93 3.47 -32.63 -6.57
C ARG A 93 2.93 -32.03 -5.26
N ASP A 94 3.80 -31.83 -4.27
CA ASP A 94 3.44 -31.18 -2.99
C ASP A 94 2.84 -29.78 -3.25
N GLY A 95 3.52 -28.97 -4.07
CA GLY A 95 3.03 -27.64 -4.44
C GLY A 95 1.72 -27.65 -5.24
N LEU A 96 1.53 -28.59 -6.17
CA LEU A 96 0.27 -28.74 -6.93
C LEU A 96 -0.91 -29.11 -6.02
N ILE A 97 -0.69 -30.04 -5.08
CA ILE A 97 -1.71 -30.43 -4.10
C ILE A 97 -2.04 -29.25 -3.18
N ASP A 98 -1.02 -28.57 -2.67
CA ASP A 98 -1.18 -27.40 -1.80
C ASP A 98 -2.00 -26.30 -2.48
N THR A 99 -1.75 -26.05 -3.77
CA THR A 99 -2.55 -25.12 -4.57
C THR A 99 -4.01 -25.54 -4.63
N ALA A 100 -4.30 -26.79 -5.01
CA ALA A 100 -5.68 -27.29 -5.11
C ALA A 100 -6.44 -27.22 -3.77
N VAL A 101 -5.76 -27.51 -2.65
CA VAL A 101 -6.34 -27.42 -1.32
C VAL A 101 -6.52 -25.96 -0.90
N LYS A 102 -5.56 -25.08 -1.18
CA LYS A 102 -5.62 -23.66 -0.79
C LYS A 102 -6.62 -22.86 -1.62
N THR A 103 -6.80 -23.16 -2.91
CA THR A 103 -7.81 -22.49 -3.75
C THR A 103 -9.22 -22.71 -3.21
N SER A 104 -9.59 -23.97 -2.93
CA SER A 104 -10.91 -24.30 -2.35
C SER A 104 -11.16 -23.57 -1.02
N ARG A 105 -10.13 -23.48 -0.16
CA ARG A 105 -10.21 -22.77 1.13
C ARG A 105 -10.32 -21.26 0.96
N SER A 106 -9.56 -20.66 0.04
CA SER A 106 -9.61 -19.21 -0.23
C SER A 106 -10.99 -18.78 -0.77
N GLY A 107 -11.57 -19.55 -1.69
CA GLY A 107 -12.91 -19.26 -2.23
C GLY A 107 -14.01 -19.37 -1.18
N HIS A 108 -13.93 -20.38 -0.29
CA HIS A 108 -14.85 -20.49 0.84
C HIS A 108 -14.71 -19.30 1.79
N LEU A 109 -13.47 -18.91 2.14
CA LEU A 109 -13.20 -17.75 3.00
C LEU A 109 -13.77 -16.45 2.41
N GLN A 110 -13.52 -16.21 1.12
CA GLN A 110 -14.05 -15.05 0.41
C GLN A 110 -15.59 -15.02 0.46
N ARG A 111 -16.25 -16.18 0.27
CA ARG A 111 -17.72 -16.27 0.39
C ARG A 111 -18.22 -15.93 1.79
N CYS A 112 -17.55 -16.43 2.84
CA CYS A 112 -17.91 -16.14 4.22
C CYS A 112 -17.76 -14.64 4.54
N LEU A 113 -16.69 -14.00 4.04
CA LEU A 113 -16.48 -12.55 4.20
C LEU A 113 -17.57 -11.74 3.48
N ILE A 114 -17.88 -12.08 2.23
CA ILE A 114 -18.92 -11.39 1.47
C ILE A 114 -20.26 -11.52 2.18
N LYS A 115 -20.63 -12.72 2.61
CA LYS A 115 -21.90 -12.95 3.31
C LYS A 115 -21.97 -12.32 4.71
N GLY A 116 -20.84 -12.18 5.39
CA GLY A 116 -20.79 -11.50 6.69
C GLY A 116 -20.84 -9.97 6.60
N LEU A 117 -20.50 -9.39 5.46
CA LEU A 117 -20.35 -7.93 5.30
C LEU A 117 -21.28 -7.33 4.24
N GLU A 118 -22.11 -8.12 3.53
CA GLU A 118 -22.95 -7.63 2.43
C GLU A 118 -23.98 -6.57 2.85
N SER A 119 -24.35 -6.52 4.11
CA SER A 119 -25.33 -5.59 4.66
C SER A 119 -24.77 -4.22 5.04
N LEU A 120 -23.43 -4.04 5.05
CA LEU A 120 -22.81 -2.78 5.49
C LEU A 120 -22.79 -1.74 4.37
N VAL A 121 -23.47 -0.62 4.63
CA VAL A 121 -23.61 0.50 3.69
C VAL A 121 -23.29 1.82 4.39
N VAL A 122 -22.71 2.77 3.65
CA VAL A 122 -22.49 4.15 4.13
C VAL A 122 -23.79 4.94 4.04
N HIS A 123 -24.20 5.54 5.15
CA HIS A 123 -25.38 6.42 5.20
C HIS A 123 -25.01 7.89 4.93
N TRP A 124 -26.01 8.75 4.75
CA TRP A 124 -25.85 10.18 4.45
C TRP A 124 -25.06 10.97 5.50
N ASP A 125 -25.03 10.48 6.74
CA ASP A 125 -24.25 11.03 7.85
C ASP A 125 -22.80 10.51 7.88
N HIS A 126 -22.36 9.78 6.85
CA HIS A 126 -21.06 9.09 6.75
C HIS A 126 -20.85 7.95 7.75
N SER A 127 -21.88 7.57 8.50
CA SER A 127 -21.83 6.38 9.36
C SER A 127 -21.99 5.11 8.53
N VAL A 128 -21.30 4.05 8.91
CA VAL A 128 -21.49 2.71 8.33
C VAL A 128 -22.50 1.97 9.19
N ARG A 129 -23.61 1.55 8.60
CA ARG A 129 -24.65 0.82 9.31
C ARG A 129 -24.95 -0.52 8.66
N ASP A 130 -25.40 -1.43 9.48
CA ASP A 130 -25.93 -2.73 9.09
C ASP A 130 -27.39 -2.63 8.62
N SER A 131 -27.95 -3.70 8.03
CA SER A 131 -29.34 -3.75 7.55
C SER A 131 -30.37 -3.47 8.65
N ASN A 132 -30.01 -3.73 9.91
CA ASN A 132 -30.85 -3.49 11.08
C ASN A 132 -30.79 -2.04 11.58
N GLY A 133 -30.01 -1.17 10.93
CA GLY A 133 -29.77 0.22 11.33
C GLY A 133 -28.74 0.41 12.44
N SER A 134 -28.13 -0.68 12.94
CA SER A 134 -27.05 -0.64 13.92
C SER A 134 -25.80 0.00 13.31
N ILE A 135 -25.20 0.95 14.03
CA ILE A 135 -23.98 1.65 13.59
C ILE A 135 -22.77 0.76 13.90
N VAL A 136 -21.98 0.45 12.87
CA VAL A 136 -20.72 -0.30 12.98
C VAL A 136 -19.53 0.66 13.08
N GLN A 137 -19.54 1.76 12.31
CA GLN A 137 -18.54 2.82 12.38
C GLN A 137 -19.24 4.18 12.35
N PHE A 138 -18.83 5.10 13.23
CA PHE A 138 -19.35 6.48 13.22
C PHE A 138 -18.95 7.25 11.95
N THR A 139 -17.78 6.94 11.40
CA THR A 139 -17.29 7.51 10.15
C THR A 139 -16.57 6.41 9.39
N TYR A 140 -16.88 6.24 8.11
CA TYR A 140 -16.23 5.24 7.26
C TYR A 140 -14.70 5.35 7.33
N GLY A 141 -14.00 4.28 7.71
CA GLY A 141 -12.53 4.25 7.77
C GLY A 141 -11.90 5.15 8.85
N GLY A 142 -12.71 5.83 9.68
CA GLY A 142 -12.27 6.84 10.65
C GLY A 142 -12.00 8.23 10.04
N ASP A 143 -11.91 8.36 8.72
CA ASP A 143 -11.62 9.62 8.02
C ASP A 143 -12.68 10.04 6.98
N GLY A 144 -13.57 9.11 6.60
CA GLY A 144 -14.67 9.27 5.65
C GLY A 144 -14.25 9.17 4.18
N LEU A 145 -12.99 8.84 3.90
CA LEU A 145 -12.43 8.95 2.55
C LEU A 145 -12.52 7.63 1.78
N ASP A 146 -12.72 7.73 0.47
CA ASP A 146 -12.59 6.62 -0.46
C ASP A 146 -11.09 6.26 -0.62
N PRO A 147 -10.69 5.00 -0.36
CA PRO A 147 -9.28 4.57 -0.45
C PRO A 147 -8.66 4.80 -1.84
N CYS A 148 -9.46 4.75 -2.92
CA CYS A 148 -8.96 4.96 -4.27
C CYS A 148 -8.47 6.41 -4.48
N LYS A 149 -9.14 7.37 -3.83
CA LYS A 149 -8.85 8.80 -3.96
C LYS A 149 -7.87 9.29 -2.89
N ALA A 150 -7.89 8.67 -1.71
CA ALA A 150 -7.09 9.06 -0.55
C ALA A 150 -5.57 8.98 -0.78
N SER A 151 -5.10 7.98 -1.55
CA SER A 151 -3.67 7.74 -1.81
C SER A 151 -2.92 8.96 -2.37
N THR A 152 -3.62 9.79 -3.15
CA THR A 152 -3.04 10.94 -3.84
C THR A 152 -3.04 12.23 -2.99
N LEU A 153 -3.75 12.26 -1.85
CA LEU A 153 -3.94 13.47 -1.04
C LEU A 153 -2.66 13.95 -0.35
N THR A 154 -1.81 13.02 0.08
CA THR A 154 -0.54 13.32 0.79
C THR A 154 0.65 13.50 -0.16
N SER A 155 0.45 13.30 -1.48
CA SER A 155 1.49 13.44 -2.49
C SER A 155 1.70 14.92 -2.84
N TRP A 156 2.37 15.65 -1.94
CA TRP A 156 2.60 17.09 -2.05
C TRP A 156 3.48 17.47 -3.25
N GLU A 157 4.45 16.63 -3.59
CA GLU A 157 5.36 16.83 -4.72
C GLU A 157 4.59 16.86 -6.05
N THR A 158 3.81 15.83 -6.32
CA THR A 158 2.93 15.76 -7.49
C THR A 158 1.93 16.91 -7.55
N SER A 159 1.41 17.32 -6.38
CA SER A 159 0.46 18.44 -6.27
C SER A 159 1.08 19.78 -6.64
N LYS A 160 2.35 19.97 -6.27
CA LYS A 160 3.11 21.19 -6.57
C LYS A 160 3.54 21.25 -8.03
N GLU A 161 4.01 20.14 -8.59
CA GLU A 161 4.43 20.08 -10.00
C GLU A 161 3.28 20.32 -10.97
N ASN A 162 2.08 19.83 -10.63
CA ASN A 162 0.88 19.92 -11.47
C ASN A 162 -0.10 20.98 -10.97
N LEU A 163 0.39 22.05 -10.35
CA LEU A 163 -0.44 23.06 -9.67
C LEU A 163 -1.51 23.65 -10.59
N VAL A 164 -1.14 24.01 -11.82
CA VAL A 164 -2.04 24.63 -12.81
C VAL A 164 -3.17 23.67 -13.22
N ASP A 165 -2.83 22.41 -13.46
CA ASP A 165 -3.81 21.40 -13.89
C ASP A 165 -4.77 21.03 -12.75
N PHE A 166 -4.25 20.90 -11.53
CA PHE A 166 -5.08 20.68 -10.36
C PHE A 166 -5.93 21.91 -10.03
N GLY A 167 -5.39 23.12 -10.18
CA GLY A 167 -6.13 24.38 -10.04
C GLY A 167 -7.36 24.41 -10.93
N LYS A 168 -7.20 24.09 -12.23
CA LYS A 168 -8.31 23.99 -13.18
C LYS A 168 -9.32 22.90 -12.82
N ARG A 169 -8.85 21.71 -12.40
CA ARG A 169 -9.73 20.56 -12.06
C ARG A 169 -10.53 20.77 -10.77
N PHE A 170 -9.97 21.46 -9.79
CA PHE A 170 -10.59 21.66 -8.48
C PHE A 170 -11.17 23.06 -8.28
N GLY A 171 -11.01 23.96 -9.26
CA GLY A 171 -11.51 25.34 -9.19
C GLY A 171 -10.73 26.21 -8.19
N VAL A 172 -9.44 25.92 -7.99
CA VAL A 172 -8.56 26.67 -7.09
C VAL A 172 -7.79 27.69 -7.90
N ASP A 173 -7.89 28.95 -7.51
CA ASP A 173 -7.19 30.06 -8.15
C ASP A 173 -5.68 29.98 -7.86
N THR A 174 -4.91 29.44 -8.80
CA THR A 174 -3.45 29.35 -8.69
C THR A 174 -2.75 30.67 -9.00
N GLY A 175 -3.47 31.75 -9.34
CA GLY A 175 -2.90 33.08 -9.60
C GLY A 175 -2.03 33.20 -10.86
N GLU A 176 -1.78 32.12 -11.61
CA GLU A 176 -0.87 32.08 -12.77
C GLU A 176 -1.57 31.88 -14.12
N ALA A 177 -2.90 31.84 -14.18
CA ALA A 177 -3.65 31.57 -15.42
C ALA A 177 -3.68 32.72 -16.46
N THR A 178 -2.84 33.77 -16.37
CA THR A 178 -2.86 34.90 -17.33
C THR A 178 -1.50 35.55 -17.65
N SER A 179 -0.38 34.82 -17.64
CA SER A 179 0.87 35.35 -18.22
C SER A 179 1.11 34.96 -19.69
N GLU A 180 0.55 33.85 -20.19
CA GLU A 180 0.77 33.40 -21.59
C GLU A 180 -0.44 33.57 -22.52
N THR A 181 -1.61 33.97 -22.01
CA THR A 181 -2.83 34.21 -22.82
C THR A 181 -3.19 35.69 -23.01
N ARG A 182 -2.39 36.62 -22.46
CA ARG A 182 -2.51 38.06 -22.77
C ARG A 182 -1.42 38.45 -23.76
N ARG A 183 -1.73 38.39 -25.07
CA ARG A 183 -1.10 39.31 -26.03
C ARG A 183 -1.52 40.72 -25.62
N PRO A 184 -0.62 41.62 -25.20
CA PRO A 184 -1.01 42.99 -24.90
C PRO A 184 -1.08 43.76 -26.22
N GLU A 185 -2.28 43.94 -26.77
CA GLU A 185 -2.49 44.74 -27.99
C GLU A 185 -2.38 46.25 -27.76
N ASN A 186 -2.36 46.74 -26.52
CA ASN A 186 -2.28 48.18 -26.25
C ASN A 186 -1.11 48.51 -25.33
N TRP A 187 0.09 48.57 -25.92
CA TRP A 187 1.26 49.23 -25.31
C TRP A 187 1.41 50.64 -25.86
N GLU A 188 0.41 51.48 -25.67
CA GLU A 188 0.52 52.91 -25.93
C GLU A 188 -0.36 53.67 -24.93
N GLN A 189 0.22 54.73 -24.38
CA GLN A 189 -0.39 55.75 -23.52
C GLN A 189 -0.40 55.48 -22.01
N GLY A 190 0.43 56.27 -21.31
CA GLY A 190 -0.03 56.88 -20.06
C GLY A 190 0.67 56.43 -18.79
N VAL A 191 1.97 56.73 -18.67
CA VAL A 191 2.57 57.01 -17.36
C VAL A 191 1.84 58.21 -16.75
N ARG A 192 1.09 58.01 -15.67
CA ARG A 192 0.93 59.03 -14.61
C ARG A 192 0.27 58.48 -13.35
N ASN A 193 1.08 58.51 -12.29
CA ASN A 193 0.71 58.82 -10.92
C ASN A 193 -0.13 57.81 -10.10
N SER A 194 0.60 57.25 -9.13
CA SER A 194 0.36 57.41 -7.69
C SER A 194 -0.30 56.27 -6.90
N SER A 195 0.42 55.96 -5.82
CA SER A 195 -0.06 55.54 -4.51
C SER A 195 -0.45 54.08 -4.29
N VAL A 196 0.43 53.44 -3.52
CA VAL A 196 0.30 52.16 -2.82
C VAL A 196 -0.98 52.10 -1.99
N LYS A 197 -1.82 51.08 -2.21
CA LYS A 197 -2.72 50.54 -1.19
C LYS A 197 -2.66 49.00 -1.19
N ARG A 198 -2.41 48.46 -0.01
CA ARG A 198 -2.36 47.03 0.33
C ARG A 198 -3.60 46.28 -0.18
N GLY A 199 -3.38 45.22 -0.95
CA GLY A 199 -4.43 44.37 -1.51
C GLY A 199 -5.15 43.55 -0.43
N LYS A 200 -6.40 43.90 -0.16
CA LYS A 200 -7.42 42.95 0.30
C LYS A 200 -7.85 42.13 -0.92
N ARG A 201 -7.86 40.79 -0.81
CA ARG A 201 -8.41 39.88 -1.82
C ARG A 201 -9.83 40.33 -2.23
N PRO A 202 -10.14 40.52 -3.52
CA PRO A 202 -11.52 40.69 -3.94
C PRO A 202 -12.23 39.33 -3.86
N ARG A 203 -13.30 39.25 -3.08
CA ARG A 203 -14.32 38.21 -3.23
C ARG A 203 -15.13 38.56 -4.47
N THR A 204 -15.09 37.73 -5.50
CA THR A 204 -16.04 37.82 -6.62
C THR A 204 -17.43 37.44 -6.11
N SER A 205 -18.26 38.44 -5.89
CA SER A 205 -19.71 38.29 -5.76
C SER A 205 -20.27 38.03 -7.15
N MET A 206 -20.67 36.80 -7.44
CA MET A 206 -21.62 36.52 -8.53
C MET A 206 -22.96 37.13 -8.14
N ASN A 207 -23.37 38.21 -8.80
CA ASN A 207 -24.78 38.56 -8.91
C ASN A 207 -25.01 39.37 -10.17
N ASN A 208 -25.90 38.81 -11.00
CA ASN A 208 -26.76 39.44 -11.99
C ASN A 208 -26.10 40.33 -13.04
N ASP A 209 -26.13 39.84 -14.29
CA ASP A 209 -26.69 40.62 -15.41
C ASP A 209 -27.10 39.65 -16.53
N LYS A 210 -28.34 39.15 -16.43
CA LYS A 210 -29.12 38.75 -17.61
C LYS A 210 -29.87 39.98 -18.07
N LYS A 211 -29.40 40.62 -19.14
CA LYS A 211 -30.21 41.48 -20.01
C LYS A 211 -29.57 41.59 -21.40
N ASN A 212 -30.31 41.03 -22.36
CA ASN A 212 -30.53 41.53 -23.72
C ASN A 212 -29.34 41.80 -24.64
N ASN A 213 -29.18 40.91 -25.60
CA ASN A 213 -28.86 41.19 -27.01
C ASN A 213 -29.16 39.88 -27.76
N THR A 214 -29.84 39.81 -28.90
CA THR A 214 -30.16 40.78 -29.93
C THR A 214 -31.12 40.06 -30.87
N ASN A 215 -32.12 40.79 -31.41
CA ASN A 215 -32.95 40.37 -32.54
C ASN A 215 -32.13 39.73 -33.67
N LYS A 216 -32.61 38.60 -34.19
CA LYS A 216 -32.54 38.27 -35.61
C LYS A 216 -33.80 37.48 -35.97
N ASN A 217 -34.65 38.15 -36.74
CA ASN A 217 -35.78 37.59 -37.46
C ASN A 217 -35.30 36.64 -38.56
N ASN A 218 -36.25 35.78 -38.97
CA ASN A 218 -36.46 35.11 -40.26
C ASN A 218 -36.76 33.64 -39.96
N ASP A 219 -38.02 33.21 -39.97
CA ASP A 219 -38.90 32.95 -41.13
C ASP A 219 -39.02 31.43 -41.31
N ASN A 220 -40.22 30.96 -40.97
CA ASN A 220 -41.01 29.94 -41.66
C ASN A 220 -40.73 28.44 -41.49
N ASP A 221 -41.87 27.76 -41.48
CA ASP A 221 -42.17 26.36 -41.84
C ASP A 221 -42.19 25.32 -40.70
N ASP A 222 -43.36 25.29 -40.05
CA ASP A 222 -44.25 24.14 -39.84
C ASP A 222 -43.63 22.73 -40.02
N GLU A 223 -43.64 21.93 -38.95
CA GLU A 223 -44.29 20.60 -38.94
C GLU A 223 -44.31 20.00 -37.51
N GLU A 224 -45.41 19.32 -37.24
CA GLU A 224 -46.01 18.96 -35.95
C GLU A 224 -45.35 17.77 -35.22
N GLU A 225 -45.44 17.83 -33.89
CA GLU A 225 -45.76 16.77 -32.91
C GLU A 225 -45.08 15.39 -32.98
N ASP A 226 -44.15 15.17 -32.02
CA ASP A 226 -44.19 14.00 -31.14
C ASP A 226 -43.60 14.40 -29.77
N GLY A 227 -44.51 14.53 -28.79
CA GLY A 227 -44.29 15.18 -27.51
C GLY A 227 -43.67 14.32 -26.40
N ASP A 228 -42.95 15.03 -25.53
CA ASP A 228 -43.10 15.00 -24.06
C ASP A 228 -42.87 13.70 -23.28
N ASP A 229 -41.59 13.36 -23.02
CA ASP A 229 -41.22 12.72 -21.74
C ASP A 229 -39.75 12.91 -21.24
N GLU A 230 -38.88 13.63 -21.95
CA GLU A 230 -37.47 13.79 -21.52
C GLU A 230 -37.23 14.93 -20.50
N ASN A 231 -38.07 15.97 -20.47
CA ASN A 231 -37.80 17.17 -19.68
C ASN A 231 -38.08 17.03 -18.16
N LYS A 232 -38.89 16.05 -17.72
CA LYS A 232 -39.17 15.83 -16.28
C LYS A 232 -38.08 15.03 -15.56
N ARG A 233 -37.26 14.25 -16.29
CA ARG A 233 -36.12 13.50 -15.69
C ARG A 233 -34.93 14.41 -15.41
N SER A 234 -34.71 15.44 -16.24
CA SER A 234 -33.61 16.40 -16.06
C SER A 234 -33.79 17.26 -14.80
N SER A 235 -35.01 17.72 -14.50
CA SER A 235 -35.27 18.57 -13.33
C SER A 235 -35.04 17.86 -11.99
N ASN A 236 -35.37 16.56 -11.89
CA ASN A 236 -35.14 15.75 -10.68
C ASN A 236 -33.65 15.38 -10.50
N CYS A 237 -32.93 15.14 -11.58
CA CYS A 237 -31.48 14.89 -11.55
C CYS A 237 -30.73 16.12 -10.99
N ASN A 238 -31.07 17.31 -11.49
CA ASN A 238 -30.45 18.57 -11.06
C ASN A 238 -30.71 18.88 -9.58
N HIS A 239 -31.88 18.50 -9.04
CA HIS A 239 -32.20 18.72 -7.62
C HIS A 239 -31.30 17.88 -6.69
N ASN A 240 -31.08 16.61 -7.05
CA ASN A 240 -30.20 15.70 -6.30
C ASN A 240 -28.73 16.13 -6.37
N GLU A 241 -28.28 16.60 -7.54
CA GLU A 241 -26.93 17.12 -7.72
C GLU A 241 -26.70 18.40 -6.90
N ASN A 242 -27.65 19.33 -6.93
CA ASN A 242 -27.59 20.56 -6.13
C ASN A 242 -27.58 20.26 -4.62
N ALA A 243 -28.39 19.31 -4.16
CA ALA A 243 -28.38 18.87 -2.76
C ALA A 243 -27.03 18.26 -2.36
N ARG A 244 -26.44 17.41 -3.23
CA ARG A 244 -25.09 16.85 -3.03
C ARG A 244 -24.02 17.92 -2.99
N GLN A 245 -24.09 18.92 -3.86
CA GLN A 245 -23.14 20.04 -3.88
C GLN A 245 -23.23 20.86 -2.59
N ARG A 246 -24.44 21.20 -2.13
CA ARG A 246 -24.64 21.91 -0.85
C ARG A 246 -24.07 21.15 0.33
N HIS A 247 -24.25 19.82 0.37
CA HIS A 247 -23.69 18.98 1.42
C HIS A 247 -22.15 18.96 1.37
N LYS A 248 -21.56 18.90 0.18
CA LYS A 248 -20.10 19.01 -0.01
C LYS A 248 -19.56 20.37 0.41
N GLU A 249 -20.26 21.45 0.09
CA GLU A 249 -19.92 22.81 0.53
C GLU A 249 -20.03 22.98 2.04
N GLN A 250 -21.02 22.36 2.67
CA GLN A 250 -21.17 22.34 4.12
C GLN A 250 -19.99 21.61 4.78
N GLN A 251 -19.59 20.44 4.27
CA GLN A 251 -18.43 19.71 4.75
C GLN A 251 -17.12 20.50 4.59
N LEU A 252 -16.97 21.25 3.49
CA LEU A 252 -15.84 22.14 3.26
C LEU A 252 -15.73 23.22 4.35
N ARG A 253 -16.87 23.69 4.87
CA ARG A 253 -16.93 24.69 5.95
C ARG A 253 -16.67 24.08 7.32
N GLU A 254 -17.16 22.87 7.56
CA GLU A 254 -17.11 22.22 8.88
C GLU A 254 -15.72 21.66 9.21
N ASN A 255 -15.03 21.06 8.24
CA ASN A 255 -13.78 20.34 8.48
C ASN A 255 -12.61 20.94 7.70
N PRO A 256 -11.88 21.92 8.26
CA PRO A 256 -10.55 22.26 7.75
C PRO A 256 -9.66 21.02 7.76
N LEU A 257 -8.65 20.99 6.89
CA LEU A 257 -7.66 19.92 6.80
C LEU A 257 -7.26 19.35 8.17
N PRO A 258 -7.33 18.02 8.38
CA PRO A 258 -6.87 17.38 9.60
C PRO A 258 -5.44 17.79 9.97
N ARG A 259 -5.15 17.86 11.27
CA ARG A 259 -3.84 18.30 11.80
C ARG A 259 -2.67 17.56 11.16
N HIS A 260 -2.75 16.23 11.04
CA HIS A 260 -1.70 15.42 10.44
C HIS A 260 -1.38 15.78 8.97
N MET A 261 -2.37 16.21 8.18
CA MET A 261 -2.14 16.67 6.80
C MET A 261 -1.53 18.06 6.78
N HIS A 262 -1.93 18.91 7.71
CA HIS A 262 -1.35 20.24 7.87
C HIS A 262 0.13 20.15 8.27
N ASP A 263 0.45 19.31 9.25
CA ASP A 263 1.82 19.05 9.72
C ASP A 263 2.67 18.45 8.58
N GLY A 264 2.12 17.48 7.84
CA GLY A 264 2.79 16.89 6.69
C GLY A 264 3.07 17.88 5.54
N LEU A 265 2.17 18.83 5.30
CA LEU A 265 2.38 19.91 4.33
C LEU A 265 3.47 20.87 4.81
N GLU A 266 3.47 21.24 6.08
CA GLU A 266 4.49 22.12 6.66
C GLU A 266 5.88 21.48 6.62
N ASP A 267 5.98 20.19 6.94
CA ASP A 267 7.23 19.44 6.83
C ASP A 267 7.73 19.37 5.40
N TYR A 268 6.85 19.16 4.42
CA TYR A 268 7.20 19.17 2.99
C TYR A 268 7.77 20.52 2.57
N LEU A 269 7.09 21.62 2.91
CA LEU A 269 7.52 22.98 2.56
C LEU A 269 8.86 23.36 3.20
N ARG A 270 9.16 22.84 4.39
CA ARG A 270 10.44 23.08 5.08
C ARG A 270 11.60 22.29 4.47
N THR A 271 11.38 21.01 4.18
CA THR A 271 12.47 20.05 3.90
C THR A 271 12.70 19.78 2.41
N LYS A 272 11.64 19.57 1.63
CA LYS A 272 11.70 18.98 0.28
C LYS A 272 11.34 19.94 -0.85
N ALA A 273 10.61 21.02 -0.55
CA ALA A 273 10.13 21.92 -1.60
C ALA A 273 11.26 22.67 -2.31
N THR A 274 11.39 22.43 -3.62
CA THR A 274 12.25 23.17 -4.57
C THR A 274 11.57 24.46 -5.07
N PHE A 275 12.02 25.64 -4.65
CA PHE A 275 11.39 26.88 -5.09
C PHE A 275 11.96 27.34 -6.45
N PRO A 276 11.14 27.92 -7.36
CA PRO A 276 11.63 28.47 -8.61
C PRO A 276 12.78 29.46 -8.35
N LEU A 277 13.92 29.24 -9.01
CA LEU A 277 15.02 30.19 -8.98
C LEU A 277 14.57 31.48 -9.67
N PHE A 278 14.94 32.60 -9.07
CA PHE A 278 14.57 33.92 -9.55
C PHE A 278 15.14 34.17 -10.97
N GLN A 279 14.26 34.34 -11.96
CA GLN A 279 14.64 34.35 -13.38
C GLN A 279 15.28 35.66 -13.87
N ARG A 280 15.04 36.81 -13.20
CA ARG A 280 15.53 38.11 -13.71
C ARG A 280 17.00 38.37 -13.32
N VAL A 281 17.92 37.99 -14.22
CA VAL A 281 19.38 38.16 -14.05
C VAL A 281 19.78 39.60 -13.68
N SER A 282 19.08 40.61 -14.23
CA SER A 282 19.39 42.02 -13.98
C SER A 282 19.19 42.47 -12.54
N GLN A 283 18.19 41.95 -11.82
CA GLN A 283 17.97 42.30 -10.41
C GLN A 283 18.94 41.55 -9.50
N LEU A 284 19.28 40.30 -9.84
CA LEU A 284 20.30 39.54 -9.13
C LEU A 284 21.66 40.26 -9.19
N ALA A 285 22.03 40.80 -10.37
CA ALA A 285 23.24 41.60 -10.54
C ALA A 285 23.24 42.85 -9.65
N ARG A 286 22.09 43.54 -9.53
CA ARG A 286 21.94 44.71 -8.62
C ARG A 286 22.11 44.32 -7.14
N TRP A 287 21.47 43.23 -6.70
CA TRP A 287 21.62 42.76 -5.32
C TRP A 287 23.03 42.26 -5.02
N LYS A 288 23.72 41.70 -6.02
CA LYS A 288 25.12 41.32 -5.92
C LYS A 288 26.01 42.54 -5.71
N ALA A 289 25.75 43.65 -6.43
CA ALA A 289 26.45 44.91 -6.21
C ALA A 289 26.18 45.52 -4.83
N GLN A 290 25.00 45.28 -4.25
CA GLN A 290 24.59 45.78 -2.93
C GLN A 290 24.94 44.84 -1.76
N GLY A 291 25.48 43.64 -2.02
CA GLY A 291 25.75 42.64 -0.97
C GLY A 291 24.50 42.02 -0.32
N GLN A 292 23.30 42.22 -0.88
CA GLN A 292 22.01 41.83 -0.28
C GLN A 292 21.39 40.55 -0.86
N VAL A 293 22.14 39.78 -1.66
CA VAL A 293 21.60 38.62 -2.40
C VAL A 293 20.96 37.58 -1.48
N GLN A 294 21.63 37.23 -0.38
CA GLN A 294 21.14 36.18 0.54
C GLN A 294 19.88 36.61 1.28
N GLU A 295 19.83 37.86 1.72
CA GLU A 295 18.66 38.42 2.40
C GLU A 295 17.44 38.46 1.46
N LYS A 296 17.64 38.94 0.23
CA LYS A 296 16.58 39.00 -0.79
C LYS A 296 16.13 37.62 -1.24
N LEU A 297 17.05 36.66 -1.36
CA LEU A 297 16.71 35.27 -1.67
C LEU A 297 15.91 34.62 -0.53
N ALA A 298 16.27 34.88 0.73
CA ALA A 298 15.52 34.40 1.89
C ALA A 298 14.12 35.03 1.98
N GLU A 299 14.00 36.33 1.69
CA GLU A 299 12.71 37.03 1.59
C GLU A 299 11.83 36.41 0.51
N LYS A 300 12.36 36.21 -0.70
CA LYS A 300 11.64 35.55 -1.81
C LYS A 300 11.27 34.11 -1.49
N ARG A 301 12.13 33.37 -0.79
CA ARG A 301 11.82 32.01 -0.33
C ARG A 301 10.63 32.02 0.63
N ARG A 302 10.57 32.95 1.58
CA ARG A 302 9.42 33.08 2.50
C ARG A 302 8.13 33.41 1.76
N GLU A 303 8.18 34.33 0.79
CA GLU A 303 7.03 34.65 -0.07
C GLU A 303 6.54 33.42 -0.82
N SER A 304 7.46 32.64 -1.43
CA SER A 304 7.09 31.43 -2.16
C SER A 304 6.49 30.35 -1.25
N ILE A 305 7.03 30.15 -0.04
CA ILE A 305 6.47 29.22 0.96
C ILE A 305 5.06 29.64 1.35
N ALA A 306 4.83 30.94 1.60
CA ALA A 306 3.50 31.44 1.95
C ALA A 306 2.49 31.20 0.82
N TYR A 307 2.87 31.48 -0.42
CA TYR A 307 2.03 31.20 -1.59
C TYR A 307 1.70 29.71 -1.73
N TYR A 308 2.70 28.83 -1.71
CA TYR A 308 2.46 27.39 -1.83
C TYR A 308 1.67 26.83 -0.65
N ARG A 309 1.85 27.36 0.56
CA ARG A 309 1.04 26.97 1.73
C ARG A 309 -0.44 27.25 1.49
N ASP A 310 -0.77 28.45 1.04
CA ASP A 310 -2.16 28.85 0.80
C ASP A 310 -2.76 28.00 -0.33
N VAL A 311 -2.10 27.92 -1.49
CA VAL A 311 -2.65 27.21 -2.66
C VAL A 311 -2.73 25.70 -2.42
N LEU A 312 -1.69 25.08 -1.84
CA LEU A 312 -1.71 23.63 -1.59
C LEU A 312 -2.69 23.27 -0.48
N SER A 313 -2.90 24.11 0.53
CA SER A 313 -3.94 23.86 1.53
C SER A 313 -5.34 23.95 0.93
N GLU A 314 -5.62 24.94 0.08
CA GLU A 314 -6.90 25.07 -0.60
C GLU A 314 -7.16 23.89 -1.57
N LEU A 315 -6.13 23.52 -2.34
CA LEU A 315 -6.16 22.38 -3.24
C LEU A 315 -6.35 21.06 -2.48
N ALA A 316 -5.65 20.86 -1.36
CA ALA A 316 -5.79 19.65 -0.55
C ALA A 316 -7.18 19.56 0.09
N THR A 317 -7.73 20.68 0.56
CA THR A 317 -9.09 20.72 1.10
C THR A 317 -10.11 20.37 0.01
N SER A 318 -10.00 21.00 -1.16
CA SER A 318 -10.88 20.74 -2.30
C SER A 318 -10.79 19.29 -2.78
N ARG A 319 -9.57 18.73 -2.81
CA ARG A 319 -9.35 17.31 -3.15
C ARG A 319 -9.92 16.37 -2.11
N ARG A 320 -9.74 16.68 -0.82
CA ARG A 320 -10.30 15.91 0.28
C ARG A 320 -11.82 15.87 0.21
N VAL A 321 -12.48 17.00 -0.08
CA VAL A 321 -13.94 17.05 -0.21
C VAL A 321 -14.45 16.18 -1.35
N LYS A 322 -13.74 16.14 -2.49
CA LYS A 322 -14.08 15.22 -3.58
C LYS A 322 -13.70 13.76 -3.29
N ALA A 323 -12.84 13.52 -2.30
CA ALA A 323 -12.39 12.20 -1.89
C ALA A 323 -13.27 11.54 -0.82
N PHE A 324 -14.26 12.23 -0.25
CA PHE A 324 -15.25 11.59 0.62
C PHE A 324 -15.99 10.47 -0.10
N CYS A 325 -16.28 9.41 0.65
CA CYS A 325 -17.10 8.31 0.18
C CYS A 325 -18.53 8.81 -0.11
N ASP A 326 -19.11 8.37 -1.23
CA ASP A 326 -20.47 8.75 -1.57
C ASP A 326 -21.46 7.93 -0.71
N PRO A 327 -22.52 8.55 -0.18
CA PRO A 327 -23.51 7.84 0.61
C PRO A 327 -24.28 6.84 -0.26
N GLY A 328 -24.54 5.65 0.29
CA GLY A 328 -25.12 4.51 -0.41
C GLY A 328 -24.08 3.50 -0.90
N GLU A 329 -22.77 3.78 -0.77
CA GLU A 329 -21.73 2.86 -1.21
C GLU A 329 -21.74 1.56 -0.39
N PRO A 330 -21.75 0.36 -1.02
CA PRO A 330 -21.75 -0.93 -0.35
C PRO A 330 -20.34 -1.28 0.15
N VAL A 331 -19.86 -0.52 1.14
CA VAL A 331 -18.49 -0.60 1.66
C VAL A 331 -18.15 -1.97 2.25
N GLY A 332 -19.14 -2.69 2.78
CA GLY A 332 -18.90 -4.04 3.31
C GLY A 332 -18.54 -5.05 2.22
N LEU A 333 -19.18 -4.96 1.05
CA LEU A 333 -18.86 -5.82 -0.09
C LEU A 333 -17.47 -5.51 -0.65
N LEU A 334 -17.13 -4.22 -0.78
CA LEU A 334 -15.80 -3.78 -1.20
C LEU A 334 -14.72 -4.24 -0.22
N ALA A 335 -14.96 -4.09 1.09
CA ALA A 335 -14.04 -4.54 2.14
C ALA A 335 -13.86 -6.06 2.13
N ALA A 336 -14.95 -6.83 1.95
CA ALA A 336 -14.91 -8.28 1.85
C ALA A 336 -14.08 -8.76 0.65
N GLN A 337 -14.25 -8.11 -0.51
CA GLN A 337 -13.46 -8.41 -1.70
C GLN A 337 -11.99 -8.03 -1.52
N ALA A 338 -11.72 -6.84 -0.99
CA ALA A 338 -10.35 -6.35 -0.74
C ALA A 338 -9.60 -7.20 0.28
N ALA A 339 -10.30 -7.77 1.28
CA ALA A 339 -9.71 -8.72 2.23
C ALA A 339 -9.58 -10.14 1.64
N GLY A 340 -10.52 -10.55 0.79
CA GLY A 340 -10.57 -11.88 0.18
C GLY A 340 -9.57 -12.07 -0.97
N GLU A 341 -9.35 -11.06 -1.80
CA GLU A 341 -8.45 -11.08 -2.96
C GLU A 341 -7.00 -11.47 -2.61
N PRO A 342 -6.33 -10.84 -1.62
CA PRO A 342 -4.96 -11.21 -1.27
C PRO A 342 -4.86 -12.62 -0.67
N SER A 343 -5.96 -13.13 -0.10
CA SER A 343 -6.00 -14.52 0.39
C SER A 343 -5.81 -15.53 -0.74
N THR A 344 -6.28 -15.22 -1.96
CA THR A 344 -6.05 -16.04 -3.15
C THR A 344 -4.59 -15.95 -3.61
N GLN A 345 -3.95 -14.79 -3.53
CA GLN A 345 -2.53 -14.63 -3.87
C GLN A 345 -1.60 -15.37 -2.88
N MET A 346 -1.95 -15.37 -1.60
CA MET A 346 -1.22 -16.15 -0.60
C MET A 346 -1.28 -17.67 -0.85
N THR A 347 -2.28 -18.17 -1.59
CA THR A 347 -2.29 -19.58 -2.04
C THR A 347 -1.04 -19.87 -2.88
N LEU A 348 -0.65 -18.93 -3.75
CA LEU A 348 0.43 -19.05 -4.73
C LEU A 348 1.81 -18.77 -4.13
N ASN A 349 1.92 -17.86 -3.17
CA ASN A 349 3.22 -17.47 -2.58
C ASN A 349 3.93 -18.61 -1.84
N THR A 350 3.24 -19.70 -1.53
CA THR A 350 3.84 -20.89 -0.90
C THR A 350 4.89 -21.54 -1.80
N PHE A 351 4.74 -21.47 -3.13
CA PHE A 351 5.73 -22.03 -4.06
C PHE A 351 7.09 -21.34 -3.98
N HIS A 352 7.13 -20.05 -3.69
CA HIS A 352 8.36 -19.27 -3.73
C HIS A 352 9.09 -19.22 -2.40
N SER A 353 8.37 -19.42 -1.28
CA SER A 353 8.91 -19.36 0.08
C SER A 353 9.13 -20.72 0.75
N ALA A 354 8.89 -21.84 0.04
CA ALA A 354 9.21 -23.19 0.49
C ALA A 354 10.75 -23.36 0.63
N GLY A 355 11.31 -22.88 1.74
CA GLY A 355 12.75 -22.56 1.82
C GLY A 355 13.23 -22.00 3.15
N SER A 356 12.44 -21.11 3.75
CA SER A 356 12.80 -20.46 5.01
C SER A 356 12.55 -21.40 6.18
N THR A 357 13.60 -21.70 6.94
CA THR A 357 13.58 -22.59 8.12
C THR A 357 12.87 -22.00 9.33
N VAL A 358 12.21 -20.84 9.19
CA VAL A 358 11.35 -20.31 10.24
C VAL A 358 9.94 -20.78 9.96
N THR A 359 9.51 -21.77 10.75
CA THR A 359 8.12 -22.21 10.87
C THR A 359 7.26 -21.06 11.38
N HIS A 360 6.96 -20.07 10.54
CA HIS A 360 5.87 -19.13 10.79
C HIS A 360 4.55 -19.88 10.54
N VAL A 361 4.24 -20.83 11.45
CA VAL A 361 3.00 -21.62 11.43
C VAL A 361 1.78 -20.72 11.75
N THR A 362 2.02 -19.44 11.97
CA THR A 362 1.05 -18.39 12.27
C THR A 362 0.80 -17.46 11.08
N GLU A 363 1.20 -17.82 9.86
CA GLU A 363 1.04 -16.97 8.67
C GLU A 363 0.22 -17.65 7.56
N GLY A 364 -0.32 -16.83 6.65
CA GLY A 364 -1.07 -17.28 5.48
C GLY A 364 -2.54 -17.62 5.75
N ILE A 365 -3.13 -18.38 4.82
CA ILE A 365 -4.57 -18.74 4.82
C ILE A 365 -4.99 -19.52 6.08
N PRO A 366 -4.20 -20.49 6.62
CA PRO A 366 -4.58 -21.16 7.86
C PRO A 366 -4.76 -20.19 9.02
N ARG A 367 -3.88 -19.18 9.13
CA ARG A 367 -4.00 -18.13 10.16
C ARG A 367 -5.21 -17.24 9.92
N LEU A 368 -5.46 -16.81 8.70
CA LEU A 368 -6.64 -16.01 8.39
C LEU A 368 -7.93 -16.75 8.77
N ARG A 369 -8.00 -18.03 8.44
CA ARG A 369 -9.15 -18.88 8.80
C ARG A 369 -9.29 -19.01 10.31
N GLU A 370 -8.19 -19.20 11.01
CA GLU A 370 -8.18 -19.23 12.47
C GLU A 370 -8.76 -17.94 13.04
N LEU A 371 -8.24 -16.78 12.64
CA LEU A 371 -8.70 -15.47 13.13
C LEU A 371 -10.18 -15.17 12.80
N LEU A 372 -10.67 -15.59 11.64
CA LEU A 372 -12.01 -15.23 11.16
C LEU A 372 -13.09 -16.25 11.52
N ILE A 373 -12.76 -17.54 11.59
CA ILE A 373 -13.75 -18.62 11.76
C ILE A 373 -13.61 -19.29 13.12
N HIS A 374 -12.39 -19.48 13.63
CA HIS A 374 -12.15 -20.23 14.85
C HIS A 374 -11.84 -19.29 16.01
N ALA A 375 -12.71 -19.23 17.01
CA ALA A 375 -12.45 -18.43 18.21
C ALA A 375 -11.18 -18.88 18.98
N SER A 376 -10.69 -20.11 18.76
CA SER A 376 -9.52 -20.65 19.42
C SER A 376 -8.26 -20.59 18.56
N VAL A 377 -7.19 -20.05 19.15
CA VAL A 377 -5.86 -20.04 18.56
C VAL A 377 -5.14 -21.35 18.90
N GLN A 378 -4.72 -22.11 17.90
CA GLN A 378 -3.97 -23.37 18.06
C GLN A 378 -2.55 -23.13 18.54
N LYS A 379 -1.91 -22.02 18.14
CA LYS A 379 -0.54 -21.67 18.50
C LYS A 379 -0.47 -20.22 18.96
N ALA A 380 -0.57 -20.01 20.27
CA ALA A 380 -0.36 -18.70 20.87
C ALA A 380 1.15 -18.42 21.01
N ALA A 381 1.57 -17.22 20.60
CA ALA A 381 2.88 -16.68 20.89
C ALA A 381 2.70 -15.37 21.64
N VAL A 382 3.39 -15.21 22.77
CA VAL A 382 3.35 -13.99 23.58
C VAL A 382 4.67 -13.27 23.37
N ILE A 383 4.59 -12.02 22.91
CA ILE A 383 5.75 -11.13 22.78
C ILE A 383 5.72 -10.23 24.02
N VAL A 384 6.77 -10.30 24.82
CA VAL A 384 6.95 -9.43 26.00
C VAL A 384 7.97 -8.35 25.61
N PRO A 385 7.53 -7.11 25.34
CA PRO A 385 8.47 -6.01 25.11
C PRO A 385 9.19 -5.68 26.42
N VAL A 386 10.50 -5.50 26.34
CA VAL A 386 11.34 -5.11 27.48
C VAL A 386 11.93 -3.75 27.17
N GLU A 387 11.52 -2.72 27.93
CA GLU A 387 12.07 -1.37 27.78
C GLU A 387 13.29 -1.19 28.69
N LYS A 388 14.36 -0.56 28.16
CA LYS A 388 15.60 -0.23 28.90
C LYS A 388 16.32 -1.45 29.50
N ALA A 389 16.29 -2.59 28.83
CA ALA A 389 17.00 -3.78 29.29
C ALA A 389 18.51 -3.52 29.36
N THR A 390 19.11 -3.74 30.52
CA THR A 390 20.55 -3.98 30.62
C THR A 390 20.86 -5.42 30.19
N PRO A 391 22.09 -5.76 29.76
CA PRO A 391 22.45 -7.14 29.44
C PRO A 391 22.23 -8.10 30.64
N VAL A 392 22.24 -7.57 31.87
CA VAL A 392 21.91 -8.32 33.08
C VAL A 392 20.42 -8.67 33.12
N ASP A 393 19.54 -7.74 32.75
CA ASP A 393 18.09 -7.95 32.70
C ASP A 393 17.71 -8.96 31.62
N GLU A 394 18.35 -8.93 30.45
CA GLU A 394 18.14 -9.94 29.40
C GLU A 394 18.45 -11.35 29.91
N SER A 395 19.55 -11.51 30.66
CA SER A 395 19.90 -12.80 31.27
C SER A 395 18.92 -13.24 32.36
N ALA A 396 18.35 -12.30 33.12
CA ALA A 396 17.33 -12.58 34.13
C ALA A 396 16.01 -12.99 33.47
N ILE A 397 15.59 -12.28 32.43
CA ILE A 397 14.38 -12.55 31.65
C ILE A 397 14.49 -13.89 30.94
N ALA A 398 15.63 -14.21 30.33
CA ALA A 398 15.87 -15.53 29.75
C ALA A 398 15.72 -16.65 30.79
N ARG A 399 16.22 -16.45 32.02
CA ARG A 399 16.04 -17.40 33.13
C ARG A 399 14.57 -17.53 33.54
N ILE A 400 13.82 -16.43 33.63
CA ILE A 400 12.39 -16.43 33.94
C ILE A 400 11.60 -17.15 32.84
N LEU A 401 11.89 -16.87 31.58
CA LEU A 401 11.26 -17.53 30.43
C LEU A 401 11.56 -19.03 30.43
N HIS A 402 12.79 -19.43 30.73
CA HIS A 402 13.16 -20.84 30.91
C HIS A 402 12.44 -21.48 32.11
N ALA A 403 12.24 -20.75 33.21
CA ALA A 403 11.47 -21.23 34.37
C ALA A 403 9.96 -21.33 34.07
N GLY A 404 9.45 -20.51 33.15
CA GLY A 404 8.07 -20.54 32.67
C GLY A 404 7.78 -21.70 31.69
N VAL A 405 8.80 -22.33 31.12
CA VAL A 405 8.63 -23.58 30.38
C VAL A 405 8.24 -24.66 31.39
N ALA A 406 7.09 -25.31 31.20
CA ALA A 406 6.66 -26.41 32.05
C ALA A 406 7.64 -27.60 31.91
N ILE A 407 8.67 -27.63 32.75
CA ILE A 407 9.63 -28.74 32.84
C ILE A 407 8.90 -29.89 33.54
N ARG A 408 8.66 -30.98 32.82
CA ARG A 408 8.10 -32.18 33.45
C ARG A 408 9.25 -33.00 34.02
N LEU A 409 9.02 -33.70 35.13
CA LEU A 409 10.04 -34.55 35.77
C LEU A 409 10.72 -35.51 34.79
N ARG A 410 9.97 -36.03 33.82
CA ARG A 410 10.48 -36.89 32.74
C ARG A 410 11.56 -36.26 31.86
N ASP A 411 11.58 -34.93 31.74
CA ASP A 411 12.54 -34.21 30.91
C ASP A 411 13.89 -34.11 31.64
N CYS A 412 13.87 -34.17 32.98
CA CYS A 412 15.06 -34.23 33.84
C CYS A 412 15.57 -35.66 34.10
N LEU A 413 14.76 -36.68 33.82
CA LEU A 413 15.13 -38.07 34.02
C LEU A 413 15.85 -38.59 32.76
N ALA A 414 17.12 -38.96 32.91
CA ALA A 414 17.74 -39.86 31.93
C ALA A 414 16.90 -41.15 31.92
N ARG A 415 16.47 -41.61 30.72
CA ARG A 415 15.64 -42.81 30.54
C ARG A 415 16.12 -43.94 31.47
N GLY A 416 15.37 -44.18 32.55
CA GLY A 416 15.60 -45.30 33.44
C GLY A 416 15.31 -46.58 32.69
N GLY A 417 16.36 -47.30 32.28
CA GLY A 417 16.22 -48.62 31.69
C GLY A 417 15.60 -49.56 32.73
N THR A 418 14.57 -50.29 32.32
CA THR A 418 14.01 -51.41 33.06
C THR A 418 15.05 -52.54 33.12
N SER A 419 16.01 -52.38 34.01
CA SER A 419 16.85 -53.44 34.56
C SER A 419 17.30 -52.93 35.92
N GLY A 420 16.80 -53.55 36.98
CA GLY A 420 16.87 -53.03 38.34
C GLY A 420 18.25 -52.57 38.77
N LYS A 421 18.33 -51.33 39.28
CA LYS A 421 19.21 -50.81 40.36
C LYS A 421 19.25 -49.26 40.28
N GLY A 422 18.57 -48.60 41.22
CA GLY A 422 18.89 -47.25 41.73
C GLY A 422 18.65 -46.04 40.81
N TYR A 423 17.84 -45.09 41.28
CA TYR A 423 17.84 -43.72 40.76
C TYR A 423 19.19 -43.06 41.08
N HIS A 424 20.04 -42.79 40.09
CA HIS A 424 21.20 -41.91 40.27
C HIS A 424 20.77 -40.45 40.10
N TYR A 425 20.62 -39.73 41.21
CA TYR A 425 20.48 -38.27 41.21
C TYR A 425 21.85 -37.64 40.91
N HIS A 426 22.10 -37.21 39.67
CA HIS A 426 23.18 -36.26 39.40
C HIS A 426 22.69 -34.84 39.70
N VAL A 427 22.61 -34.47 40.98
CA VAL A 427 22.58 -33.06 41.37
C VAL A 427 24.03 -32.58 41.26
N ALA A 428 24.38 -31.98 40.13
CA ALA A 428 25.62 -31.22 40.02
C ALA A 428 25.51 -30.00 40.97
N ARG A 429 25.94 -30.18 42.23
CA ARG A 429 26.25 -29.06 43.11
C ARG A 429 27.41 -28.29 42.45
N ARG A 430 27.11 -27.17 41.79
CA ARG A 430 28.08 -26.09 41.66
C ARG A 430 28.41 -25.64 43.09
N LYS A 431 29.61 -26.00 43.56
CA LYS A 431 30.22 -25.33 44.71
C LYS A 431 30.73 -24.00 44.18
N ASP A 432 29.92 -22.96 44.35
CA ASP A 432 30.41 -21.59 44.32
C ASP A 432 30.91 -21.28 45.74
N ALA A 433 32.21 -21.06 45.84
CA ALA A 433 32.90 -20.32 46.89
C ALA A 433 33.66 -19.19 46.18
#